data_AF-A0ABD0MAX5-F1
#
_entry.id   AF-A0ABD0MAX5-F1
#
_cell.length_a   1.000
_cell.length_b   1.000
_cell.length_c   1.000
_cell.angle_alpha   90.00
_cell.angle_beta   90.00
_cell.angle_gamma   90.00
#
_symmetry.space_group_name_H-M   'P 1'
#
loop_
_entity.id
_entity.type
_entity.pdbx_description
1 polymer ?
#
loop_
_entity_poly.entity_id
_entity_poly.type
_entity_poly.pdbx_seq_one_letter_code
_entity_poly.pdbx_strand_id
1 'polypeptide(L)' 'LVSGDSIEPDKGTGKTSEGETVKLSCSYSTSSEYVRLYWYRQYPNREPQYLLHKGA' A
#
# COMPACT_ATOMS: atom_id res chain seq x y z
N LEU A 1 18.59 19.07 3.50
CA LEU A 1 18.44 17.60 3.32
C LEU A 1 17.03 17.38 2.82
N VAL A 2 16.84 17.02 1.55
CA VAL A 2 15.52 16.60 1.05
C VAL A 2 15.37 15.15 1.46
N SER A 3 14.53 14.88 2.47
CA SER A 3 14.14 13.51 2.77
C SER A 3 13.21 13.07 1.64
N GLY A 4 13.56 12.00 0.92
CA GLY A 4 12.70 11.43 -0.11
C GLY A 4 11.42 10.85 0.50
N ASP A 5 10.41 10.64 -0.34
CA ASP A 5 9.17 10.00 0.10
C ASP A 5 9.44 8.55 0.52
N SER A 6 8.78 8.10 1.58
CA SER A 6 8.84 6.72 2.05
C SER A 6 7.44 6.13 2.17
N ILE A 7 7.33 4.82 1.96
CA ILE A 7 6.12 4.05 2.22
C ILE A 7 6.49 2.67 2.75
N GLU A 8 5.89 2.29 3.87
CA GLU A 8 6.18 1.05 4.58
C GLU A 8 4.88 0.33 4.92
N PRO A 9 4.72 -0.95 4.55
CA PRO A 9 3.57 -1.74 4.97
C PRO A 9 3.63 -2.00 6.46
N ASP A 10 2.47 -1.96 7.12
CA ASP A 10 2.37 -2.47 8.48
C ASP A 10 2.64 -3.98 8.43
N LYS A 11 3.48 -4.50 9.33
CA LYS A 11 4.03 -5.87 9.24
C LYS A 11 2.98 -6.99 9.44
N GLY A 12 1.70 -6.66 9.40
CA GLY A 12 0.58 -7.56 9.60
C GLY A 12 -0.21 -7.82 8.32
N THR A 13 0.23 -8.81 7.53
CA THR A 13 -0.72 -9.68 6.81
C THR A 13 -0.40 -11.11 7.18
N GLY A 14 -0.87 -11.51 8.36
CA GLY A 14 -0.92 -12.92 8.74
C GLY A 14 -1.79 -13.71 7.76
N LYS A 15 -1.65 -15.03 7.77
CA LYS A 15 -2.57 -15.91 7.04
C LYS A 15 -3.99 -15.64 7.57
N THR A 16 -4.89 -15.20 6.68
CA THR A 16 -6.32 -15.01 6.96
C THR A 16 -7.09 -16.21 6.42
N SER A 17 -8.27 -16.46 6.96
CA SER A 17 -9.18 -17.49 6.45
C SER A 17 -9.94 -16.99 5.22
N GLU A 18 -10.34 -17.89 4.34
CA GLU A 18 -11.23 -17.56 3.23
C GLU A 18 -12.56 -16.99 3.76
N GLY A 19 -13.05 -15.90 3.15
CA GLY A 19 -14.26 -15.22 3.58
C GLY A 19 -14.06 -14.14 4.66
N GLU A 20 -12.87 -14.05 5.26
CA GLU A 20 -12.54 -12.97 6.18
C GLU A 20 -12.23 -11.67 5.44
N THR A 21 -12.63 -10.55 6.03
CA THR A 21 -12.25 -9.22 5.52
C THR A 21 -10.86 -8.87 6.03
N VAL A 22 -9.94 -8.61 5.11
CA VAL A 22 -8.59 -8.13 5.44
C VAL A 22 -8.47 -6.62 5.26
N LYS A 23 -7.71 -5.99 6.15
CA LYS A 23 -7.31 -4.59 6.03
C LYS A 23 -5.81 -4.52 5.81
N LEU A 24 -5.41 -4.00 4.66
CA LEU A 24 -4.01 -3.65 4.38
C LEU A 24 -3.76 -2.22 4.85
N SER A 25 -2.65 -2.01 5.55
CA SER A 25 -2.24 -0.71 6.09
C SER A 25 -0.81 -0.42 5.66
N CYS A 26 -0.55 0.83 5.26
CA CYS A 26 0.79 1.34 5.00
C CYS A 26 0.94 2.72 5.64
N SER A 27 2.11 2.99 6.19
CA SER A 27 2.53 4.32 6.64
C SER A 27 3.37 4.96 5.57
N TYR A 28 3.25 6.27 5.36
CA TYR A 28 4.06 7.01 4.41
C TYR A 28 4.59 8.31 5.02
N SER A 29 5.72 8.78 4.53
CA SER A 29 6.27 10.09 4.85
C SER A 29 6.56 10.83 3.54
N THR A 30 6.10 12.07 3.44
CA THR A 30 6.32 12.92 2.26
C THR A 30 6.31 14.38 2.68
N SER A 31 6.96 15.22 1.88
CA SER A 31 6.89 16.68 2.00
C SER A 31 5.84 17.31 1.09
N SER A 32 5.15 16.51 0.27
CA SER A 32 4.12 16.99 -0.66
C SER A 32 2.81 17.32 0.05
N GLU A 33 2.22 18.46 -0.29
CA GLU A 33 0.86 18.84 0.12
C GLU A 33 -0.21 18.05 -0.64
N TYR A 34 0.11 17.54 -1.83
CA TYR A 34 -0.80 16.82 -2.70
C TYR A 34 -0.36 15.36 -2.81
N VAL A 35 -0.93 14.51 -1.98
CA VAL A 35 -0.56 13.09 -1.90
C VAL A 35 -1.62 12.21 -2.55
N ARG A 36 -1.18 11.33 -3.44
CA ARG A 36 -2.02 10.29 -4.05
C ARG A 36 -1.36 8.94 -3.90
N LEU A 37 -2.02 8.05 -3.17
CA LEU A 37 -1.55 6.68 -2.93
C LEU A 37 -2.23 5.72 -3.90
N TYR A 38 -1.47 4.76 -4.42
CA TYR A 38 -1.94 3.77 -5.38
C TYR A 38 -1.76 2.37 -4.81
N TRP A 39 -2.80 1.55 -4.92
CA TRP A 39 -2.82 0.18 -4.45
C TRP A 39 -2.75 -0.79 -5.61
N TYR A 40 -1.90 -1.80 -5.46
CA TYR A 40 -1.70 -2.85 -6.45
C TYR A 40 -1.79 -4.22 -5.79
N ARG A 41 -2.23 -5.21 -6.57
CA ARG A 41 -2.18 -6.64 -6.20
C ARG A 41 -1.26 -7.37 -7.16
N GLN A 42 -0.40 -8.23 -6.64
CA GLN A 42 0.50 -9.05 -7.46
C GLN A 42 0.28 -10.53 -7.13
N TYR A 43 0.02 -11.32 -8.17
CA TYR A 43 0.05 -12.79 -8.07
C TYR A 43 1.48 -13.29 -8.32
N PRO A 44 1.87 -14.47 -7.82
CA PRO A 44 3.17 -15.05 -8.11
C PRO A 44 3.47 -15.04 -9.62
N ASN A 45 4.65 -14.52 -9.98
CA ASN A 45 5.14 -14.41 -11.36
C ASN A 45 4.25 -13.59 -12.32
N ARG A 46 3.44 -12.64 -11.83
CA ARG A 46 2.67 -11.70 -12.67
C ARG A 46 3.05 -10.27 -12.39
N GLU A 47 2.74 -9.37 -13.33
CA GLU A 47 2.89 -7.94 -13.08
C GLU A 47 1.90 -7.42 -12.01
N PRO A 48 2.23 -6.30 -11.34
CA PRO A 48 1.30 -5.62 -10.46
C PRO A 48 0.03 -5.19 -11.20
N GLN A 49 -1.13 -5.54 -10.64
CA GLN A 49 -2.44 -5.15 -11.14
C GLN A 49 -2.96 -3.99 -10.31
N TYR A 50 -3.31 -2.89 -10.97
CA TYR A 50 -3.93 -1.74 -10.32
C TYR A 50 -5.26 -2.14 -9.66
N LEU A 51 -5.46 -1.73 -8.41
CA LEU A 51 -6.71 -1.90 -7.69
C LEU A 51 -7.47 -0.58 -7.59
N LEU A 52 -6.84 0.41 -6.95
CA LEU A 52 -7.45 1.70 -6.65
C LEU A 52 -6.40 2.74 -6.30
N HIS A 53 -6.81 4.01 -6.25
CA HIS A 53 -6.03 5.08 -5.66
C HIS A 53 -6.85 5.80 -4.59
N LYS A 54 -6.17 6.45 -3.65
CA LYS A 54 -6.79 7.25 -2.60
C LYS A 54 -5.99 8.53 -2.39
N GLY A 55 -6.69 9.65 -2.22
CA GLY A 55 -6.10 10.84 -1.61
C GLY A 55 -5.73 10.53 -0.16
N ALA A 56 -4.56 10.98 0.26
CA ALA A 56 -4.05 10.69 1.59
C ALA A 56 -4.56 11.67 2.65
#